data_AF-A0A5E8A1P6-F1
#
_entry.id   AF-A0A5E8A1P6-F1
#
_cell.length_a   1.000
_cell.length_b   1.000
_cell.length_c   1.000
_cell.angle_alpha   90.00
_cell.angle_beta   90.00
_cell.angle_gamma   90.00
#
_symmetry.space_group_name_H-M   'P 1'
#
loop_
_entity.id
_entity.type
_entity.pdbx_description
1 polymer ?
#
loop_
_entity_poly.entity_id
_entity_poly.type
_entity_poly.pdbx_seq_one_letter_code
_entity_poly.pdbx_strand_id
1 'polypeptide(L)'
;MVRKKLFTLLVVFSMLGWSAAKACELCKENQPAGLENVTHGAGPTGTVDYIITWTAISIVAVTLFLSFKYLIWPKESAPDHIKNIVLN
;
A
#
# COMPACT_ATOMS: atom_id res chain seq x y z
N MET A 1 -19.54 20.94 -11.10
CA MET A 1 -20.24 20.65 -9.82
C MET A 1 -20.05 19.20 -9.35
N VAL A 2 -20.18 18.20 -10.23
CA VAL A 2 -20.03 16.76 -9.91
C VAL A 2 -18.66 16.41 -9.29
N ARG A 3 -17.55 16.95 -9.82
CA ARG A 3 -16.19 16.69 -9.31
C ARG A 3 -15.97 17.14 -7.86
N LYS A 4 -16.62 18.24 -7.43
CA LYS A 4 -16.54 18.74 -6.05
C LYS A 4 -17.35 17.86 -5.10
N LYS A 5 -18.56 17.43 -5.50
CA LYS A 5 -19.39 16.50 -4.72
C LYS A 5 -18.75 15.13 -4.57
N LEU A 6 -18.09 14.63 -5.62
CA LEU A 6 -17.33 13.37 -5.59
C LEU A 6 -16.13 13.46 -4.65
N PHE A 7 -15.37 14.56 -4.70
CA PHE A 7 -14.25 14.78 -3.78
C PHE A 7 -14.73 14.85 -2.32
N THR A 8 -15.81 15.58 -2.04
CA THR A 8 -16.42 15.63 -0.70
C THR A 8 -16.89 14.25 -0.24
N LEU A 9 -17.52 13.45 -1.10
CA LEU A 9 -17.92 12.08 -0.78
C LEU A 9 -16.72 11.18 -0.45
N LEU A 10 -15.64 11.29 -1.23
CA LEU A 10 -14.42 10.49 -1.02
C LEU A 10 -13.73 10.85 0.30
N VAL A 11 -13.67 12.14 0.64
CA VAL A 11 -13.16 12.61 1.93
C VAL A 11 -14.01 12.09 3.09
N VAL A 12 -15.33 12.21 3.00
CA VAL A 12 -16.26 11.72 4.05
C VAL A 12 -16.13 10.20 4.21
N PHE A 13 -16.08 9.44 3.12
CA PHE A 13 -15.88 7.99 3.15
C PHE A 13 -14.54 7.60 3.80
N SER A 14 -13.47 8.33 3.47
CA SER A 14 -12.15 8.12 4.08
C SER A 14 -12.13 8.42 5.59
N MET A 15 -12.89 9.43 6.06
CA MET A 15 -12.97 9.74 7.49
C MET A 15 -13.80 8.71 8.27
N LEU A 16 -14.86 8.17 7.65
CA LEU A 16 -15.68 7.10 8.25
C LEU A 16 -14.91 5.78 8.41
N GLY A 17 -13.94 5.50 7.53
CA GLY A 17 -13.07 4.32 7.65
C GLY A 17 -12.06 4.39 8.81
N TRP A 18 -11.76 5.58 9.33
CA TRP A 18 -10.76 5.77 10.39
C TRP A 18 -11.20 5.20 11.75
N SER A 19 -12.50 5.21 12.04
CA SER A 19 -13.04 4.65 13.28
C SER A 19 -12.93 3.12 13.32
N ALA A 20 -12.99 2.46 12.16
CA ALA A 20 -12.80 1.03 12.03
C ALA A 20 -11.34 0.58 12.23
N ALA A 21 -10.37 1.51 12.24
CA ALA A 21 -8.95 1.24 12.44
C ALA A 21 -8.51 1.22 13.92
N LYS A 22 -9.42 1.55 14.86
CA LYS A 22 -9.14 1.65 16.30
C LYS A 22 -9.29 0.29 17.00
N ALA A 23 -8.20 -0.17 17.62
CA ALA A 23 -8.20 -1.45 18.34
C ALA A 23 -9.19 -1.45 19.54
N CYS A 24 -9.95 -2.54 19.68
CA CYS A 24 -10.65 -2.85 20.93
C CYS A 24 -9.65 -3.31 22.00
N GLU A 25 -10.08 -3.41 23.26
CA GLU A 25 -9.21 -3.81 24.38
C GLU A 25 -8.54 -5.18 24.15
N LEU A 26 -9.28 -6.15 23.61
CA LEU A 26 -8.71 -7.46 23.26
C LEU A 26 -7.63 -7.36 22.17
N CYS A 27 -7.83 -6.51 21.16
CA CYS A 27 -6.83 -6.29 20.12
C CYS A 27 -5.58 -5.61 20.68
N LYS A 28 -5.73 -4.67 21.62
CA LYS A 28 -4.58 -4.01 22.27
C LYS A 28 -3.70 -4.98 23.02
N GLU A 29 -4.31 -5.91 23.77
CA GLU A 29 -3.58 -6.90 24.58
C GLU A 29 -2.86 -7.96 23.72
N ASN A 30 -3.41 -8.30 22.56
CA ASN A 30 -2.86 -9.34 21.67
C ASN A 30 -1.92 -8.81 20.57
N GLN A 31 -1.78 -7.49 20.43
CA GLN A 31 -0.88 -6.87 19.46
C GLN A 31 0.53 -6.72 20.06
N PRO A 32 1.60 -6.84 19.25
CA PRO A 32 2.95 -6.55 19.71
C PRO A 32 3.13 -5.07 20.05
N ALA A 33 4.18 -4.80 20.84
CA ALA A 33 4.51 -3.45 21.28
C ALA A 33 4.63 -2.47 20.11
N GLY A 34 3.92 -1.34 20.19
CA GLY A 34 3.84 -0.32 19.15
C GLY A 34 2.67 -0.46 18.16
N LEU A 35 1.96 -1.58 18.13
CA LEU A 35 0.80 -1.83 17.26
C LEU A 35 -0.52 -2.00 18.04
N GLU A 36 -0.52 -1.80 19.35
CA GLU A 36 -1.65 -2.06 20.24
C GLU A 36 -2.91 -1.31 19.82
N ASN A 37 -2.76 -0.08 19.33
CA ASN A 37 -3.90 0.77 18.97
C ASN A 37 -4.41 0.56 17.53
N VAL A 38 -3.83 -0.37 16.79
CA VAL A 38 -4.17 -0.65 15.40
C VAL A 38 -5.02 -1.92 15.32
N THR A 39 -6.18 -1.88 14.68
CA THR A 39 -6.91 -3.11 14.34
C THR A 39 -6.17 -3.82 13.21
N HIS A 40 -5.91 -5.12 13.37
CA HIS A 40 -5.56 -5.98 12.26
C HIS A 40 -6.53 -7.16 12.21
N GLY A 41 -6.69 -7.75 11.03
CA GLY A 41 -7.39 -9.01 10.88
C GLY A 41 -6.60 -10.16 11.50
N ALA A 42 -7.19 -11.36 11.52
CA ALA A 42 -6.48 -12.55 12.00
C ALA A 42 -5.14 -12.73 11.24
N GLY A 43 -4.07 -12.93 12.00
CA GLY A 43 -2.76 -13.24 11.45
C GLY A 43 -2.69 -14.67 10.87
N PRO A 44 -1.58 -15.01 10.21
CA PRO A 44 -1.30 -16.36 9.76
C PRO A 44 -1.40 -17.36 10.92
N THR A 45 -2.12 -18.48 10.72
CA THR A 45 -2.35 -19.47 11.79
C THR A 45 -1.47 -20.72 11.64
N GLY A 46 -1.07 -21.05 10.41
CA GLY A 46 -0.24 -22.21 10.09
C GLY A 46 1.03 -21.87 9.33
N THR A 47 1.95 -22.85 9.23
CA THR A 47 3.23 -22.69 8.52
C THR A 47 3.04 -22.29 7.06
N VAL A 48 2.04 -22.85 6.38
CA VAL A 48 1.73 -22.52 4.98
C VAL A 48 1.28 -21.05 4.85
N ASP A 49 0.45 -20.57 5.78
CA ASP A 49 0.00 -19.17 5.81
C ASP A 49 1.20 -18.21 5.91
N TYR A 50 2.19 -18.55 6.76
CA TYR A 50 3.42 -17.77 6.90
C TYR A 50 4.28 -17.79 5.63
N ILE A 51 4.41 -18.95 4.97
CA ILE A 51 5.16 -19.06 3.70
C ILE A 51 4.53 -18.16 2.64
N ILE A 52 3.21 -18.21 2.48
CA ILE A 52 2.47 -17.38 1.52
C ILE A 52 2.65 -15.90 1.86
N THR A 53 2.47 -15.53 3.14
CA THR A 53 2.57 -14.15 3.60
C THR A 53 3.96 -13.57 3.33
N TRP A 54 5.03 -14.29 3.68
CA TRP A 54 6.41 -13.83 3.43
C TRP A 54 6.78 -13.76 1.95
N THR A 55 6.23 -14.67 1.14
CA THR A 55 6.40 -14.63 -0.31
C THR A 55 5.73 -13.37 -0.88
N ALA A 56 4.50 -13.06 -0.46
CA ALA A 56 3.78 -11.87 -0.88
C ALA A 56 4.52 -10.58 -0.46
N ILE A 57 4.99 -10.50 0.79
CA ILE A 57 5.80 -9.37 1.29
C ILE A 57 7.03 -9.17 0.40
N SER A 58 7.72 -10.25 0.05
CA SER A 58 8.93 -10.19 -0.77
C SER A 58 8.63 -9.66 -2.18
N ILE A 59 7.57 -10.14 -2.83
CA ILE A 59 7.15 -9.67 -4.15
C ILE A 59 6.78 -8.18 -4.10
N VAL A 60 6.00 -7.76 -3.10
CA VAL A 60 5.60 -6.35 -2.94
C VAL A 60 6.82 -5.47 -2.69
N ALA A 61 7.77 -5.90 -1.84
CA ALA A 61 8.98 -5.13 -1.57
C ALA A 61 9.84 -4.95 -2.83
N VAL A 62 10.02 -6.02 -3.62
CA VAL A 62 10.77 -5.96 -4.88
C VAL A 62 10.07 -5.06 -5.91
N THR A 63 8.76 -5.21 -6.08
CA THR A 63 7.99 -4.39 -7.03
C THR A 63 7.98 -2.91 -6.62
N LEU A 64 7.84 -2.62 -5.33
CA LEU A 64 7.91 -1.26 -4.81
C LEU A 64 9.31 -0.65 -5.04
N PHE A 65 10.36 -1.41 -4.76
CA PHE A 65 11.74 -0.97 -5.04
C PHE A 65 11.94 -0.67 -6.52
N LEU A 66 11.51 -1.55 -7.42
CA LEU A 66 11.63 -1.35 -8.86
C LEU A 66 10.80 -0.15 -9.33
N SER A 67 9.60 0.03 -8.79
CA SER A 67 8.75 1.19 -9.06
C SER A 67 9.49 2.49 -8.76
N PHE A 68 10.04 2.63 -7.54
CA PHE A 68 10.85 3.81 -7.18
C PHE A 68 12.10 3.94 -8.06
N LYS A 69 12.83 2.84 -8.29
CA LYS A 69 14.04 2.85 -9.11
C LYS A 69 13.78 3.41 -10.50
N TYR A 70 12.71 2.97 -11.16
CA TYR A 70 12.39 3.42 -12.51
C TYR A 70 11.69 4.78 -12.55
N LEU A 71 11.00 5.19 -11.48
CA LEU A 71 10.46 6.55 -11.36
C LEU A 71 11.57 7.60 -11.16
N ILE A 72 12.55 7.30 -10.31
CA ILE A 72 13.62 8.24 -9.95
C ILE A 72 14.74 8.21 -11.00
N TRP A 73 15.14 7.03 -11.46
CA TRP A 73 16.19 6.83 -12.47
C TRP A 73 15.68 5.98 -13.64
N PRO A 74 14.87 6.56 -14.52
CA PRO A 74 14.25 5.82 -15.62
C PRO A 74 15.27 5.31 -16.66
N LYS A 75 16.53 5.80 -16.65
CA LYS A 75 17.62 5.41 -17.57
C LYS A 75 17.24 5.49 -19.06
N GLU A 76 16.46 6.51 -19.42
CA GLU A 76 15.92 6.71 -20.78
C GLU A 76 16.82 7.61 -21.63
N SER A 77 18.14 7.41 -21.56
CA SER A 77 19.11 8.23 -22.31
C SER A 77 19.37 7.73 -23.74
N ALA A 78 18.73 6.63 -24.14
CA ALA A 78 18.92 6.04 -25.46
C ALA A 78 18.22 6.92 -26.53
N PRO A 79 18.90 7.27 -27.64
CA PRO A 79 18.31 8.14 -28.66
C PRO A 79 17.07 7.51 -29.32
N ASP A 80 17.02 6.18 -29.42
CA ASP A 80 15.91 5.37 -29.94
C ASP A 80 14.78 5.11 -28.92
N HIS A 81 14.80 5.77 -27.76
CA HIS A 81 13.79 5.58 -26.73
C HIS A 81 12.38 6.03 -27.17
N ILE A 82 11.33 5.30 -26.77
CA ILE A 82 9.92 5.57 -27.15
C ILE A 82 9.50 7.03 -26.85
N LYS A 83 10.05 7.64 -25.80
CA LYS A 83 9.77 9.04 -25.43
C LYS A 83 10.35 10.07 -26.41
N ASN A 84 11.32 9.70 -27.24
CA ASN A 84 11.94 10.56 -28.24
C ASN A 84 11.23 10.48 -29.60
N ILE A 85 10.24 9.60 -29.77
CA ILE A 85 9.51 9.40 -31.04
C ILE A 85 8.80 10.68 -31.53
N VAL A 86 8.43 11.56 -30.60
CA VAL A 86 7.72 12.82 -30.90
C VAL A 86 8.64 14.03 -31.09
N LEU A 87 9.96 13.86 -30.96
CA LEU A 87 10.94 14.94 -31.08
C LEU A 87 11.43 15.15 -32.53
N ASN A 88 10.85 14.42 -33.50
CA ASN A 88 11.10 14.57 -34.94
C ASN A 88 9.97 15.34 -35.62
#